data_AF-A0A8T7B8R1-F1
#
_entry.id   AF-A0A8T7B8R1-F1
#
_cell.length_a   1.000
_cell.length_b   1.000
_cell.length_c   1.000
_cell.angle_alpha   90.00
_cell.angle_beta   90.00
_cell.angle_gamma   90.00
#
_symmetry.space_group_name_H-M   'P 1'
#
loop_
_entity.id
_entity.type
_entity.pdbx_description
1 polymer ?
#
loop_
_entity_poly.entity_id
_entity_poly.type
_entity_poly.pdbx_seq_one_letter_code
_entity_poly.pdbx_strand_id
1 'polypeptide(L)'
;PYGIPSTNPFASSSGCNDAGCREIYAWGFRNPFRWSFDMSTGDLWAGDVGQDSYEEVDVVELGGNYGWRIREGAHCFNPSSGCSTAGLIDPITEYPHSGAQSITGGFVYRGSDIPLLEGKYVFGDYESGRVWALLDDGSGGLMNELIDDVSFNVIAFGQDHDGEIYALNFLGGTIYKLMNDGSTGGSGAADKLSNTGCVNPADPTQPASGMVPYEPNAAFWSDNAVKSRWLAIPDGTTIDINTENDFDFPAGSVLMKNFKIDDELVETRLLMHHPDGTWAGYSYEWNDAGTDADLLSGSKTKNVGSQDWYYPSSTQCSSCHTPAAGISLGLEIAQLNKDLNYPSTGNTANQLATLEHVNMLTQALPDIPANLPRFASPLDISESLLDRSRAYLHVNCSQCHRPTGPTPSDIDFRATTSLVDSNACNIAPTFGNLGITSPLIIAPGDQASSVLINRMDRRDANGMPPLGSLIVDDFGVALMQSWMNGLVNCN
;
A
#
# COMPACT_ATOMS: atom_id res chain seq x y z
N PRO A 1 20.11 -21.79 41.70
CA PRO A 1 18.98 -22.11 42.60
C PRO A 1 18.08 -20.88 42.70
N TYR A 2 16.76 -21.06 42.81
CA TYR A 2 15.76 -19.99 42.97
C TYR A 2 14.81 -20.30 44.13
N GLY A 3 14.02 -19.32 44.57
CA GLY A 3 12.94 -19.48 45.55
C GLY A 3 11.60 -19.05 44.97
N ILE A 4 10.50 -19.54 45.55
CA ILE A 4 9.14 -19.16 45.14
C ILE A 4 8.69 -17.96 45.98
N PRO A 5 8.33 -16.82 45.36
CA PRO A 5 7.76 -15.69 46.09
C PRO A 5 6.49 -16.09 46.83
N SER A 6 6.37 -15.69 48.09
CA SER A 6 5.17 -15.98 48.89
C SER A 6 3.91 -15.29 48.37
N THR A 7 4.07 -14.28 47.52
CA THR A 7 2.99 -13.58 46.83
C THR A 7 2.49 -14.33 45.60
N ASN A 8 3.20 -15.36 45.13
CA ASN A 8 2.73 -16.16 44.00
C ASN A 8 1.46 -16.92 44.42
N PRO A 9 0.31 -16.73 43.74
CA PRO A 9 -0.94 -17.41 44.07
C PRO A 9 -0.83 -18.94 44.01
N PHE A 10 0.14 -19.47 43.26
CA PHE A 10 0.38 -20.92 43.15
C PHE A 10 1.46 -21.43 44.10
N ALA A 11 2.02 -20.59 44.98
CA ALA A 11 3.14 -20.97 45.86
C ALA A 11 2.86 -22.19 46.77
N SER A 12 1.58 -22.46 47.06
CA SER A 12 1.11 -23.59 47.86
C SER A 12 0.66 -24.82 47.05
N SER A 13 0.84 -24.81 45.72
CA SER A 13 0.30 -25.80 44.79
C SER A 13 -1.24 -25.88 44.76
N SER A 14 -1.93 -24.84 45.22
CA SER A 14 -3.39 -24.74 45.11
C SER A 14 -3.83 -24.72 43.64
N GLY A 15 -4.71 -25.65 43.26
CA GLY A 15 -5.33 -25.70 41.92
C GLY A 15 -4.60 -26.54 40.87
N CYS A 16 -3.48 -27.19 41.22
CA CYS A 16 -2.69 -27.98 40.27
C CYS A 16 -1.90 -29.08 41.02
N ASN A 17 -1.87 -30.30 40.48
CA ASN A 17 -1.36 -31.50 41.18
C ASN A 17 0.12 -31.82 40.87
N ASP A 18 0.76 -31.03 40.03
CA ASP A 18 2.12 -31.29 39.56
C ASP A 18 3.20 -30.55 40.37
N ALA A 19 4.42 -31.07 40.36
CA ALA A 19 5.54 -30.48 41.11
C ALA A 19 5.95 -29.08 40.62
N GLY A 20 5.61 -28.72 39.38
CA GLY A 20 5.97 -27.45 38.73
C GLY A 20 4.92 -26.33 38.82
N CYS A 21 3.83 -26.54 39.57
CA CYS A 21 2.76 -25.53 39.64
C CYS A 21 3.18 -24.29 40.45
N ARG A 22 4.15 -24.42 41.36
CA ARG A 22 4.55 -23.34 42.28
C ARG A 22 5.33 -22.23 41.57
N GLU A 23 5.85 -22.54 40.40
CA GLU A 23 6.65 -21.67 39.53
C GLU A 23 5.76 -20.88 38.56
N ILE A 24 4.50 -21.25 38.37
CA ILE A 24 3.59 -20.60 37.43
C ILE A 24 3.40 -19.13 37.84
N TYR A 25 3.61 -18.21 36.92
CA TYR A 25 3.30 -16.79 37.09
C TYR A 25 1.91 -16.48 36.50
N ALA A 26 1.68 -16.90 35.26
CA ALA A 26 0.42 -16.81 34.53
C ALA A 26 0.30 -18.01 33.58
N TRP A 27 -0.90 -18.25 33.05
CA TRP A 27 -1.20 -19.40 32.19
C TRP A 27 -2.34 -19.07 31.22
N GLY A 28 -2.71 -20.03 30.37
CA GLY A 28 -3.78 -19.83 29.39
C GLY A 28 -3.36 -19.14 28.10
N PHE A 29 -2.06 -19.10 27.80
CA PHE A 29 -1.55 -18.67 26.49
C PHE A 29 -1.54 -19.82 25.50
N ARG A 30 -1.59 -19.52 24.20
CA ARG A 30 -1.49 -20.52 23.12
C ARG A 30 -0.04 -20.66 22.65
N ASN A 31 0.56 -19.57 22.21
CA ASN A 31 1.91 -19.45 21.72
C ASN A 31 2.45 -18.01 21.92
N PRO A 32 2.82 -17.64 23.16
CA PRO A 32 3.35 -16.31 23.48
C PRO A 32 4.76 -16.14 22.90
N PHE A 33 4.83 -15.78 21.62
CA PHE A 33 6.02 -15.91 20.78
C PHE A 33 7.14 -14.97 21.24
N ARG A 34 6.81 -13.70 21.52
CA ARG A 34 7.70 -12.75 22.20
C ARG A 34 6.96 -11.97 23.26
N TRP A 35 7.74 -11.56 24.25
CA TRP A 35 7.29 -10.74 25.35
C TRP A 35 8.42 -9.82 25.82
N SER A 36 8.05 -8.73 26.48
CA SER A 36 8.97 -7.72 27.00
C SER A 36 8.44 -7.12 28.29
N PHE A 37 9.34 -6.56 29.10
CA PHE A 37 8.96 -5.76 30.26
C PHE A 37 9.05 -4.28 29.90
N ASP A 38 8.05 -3.50 30.24
CA ASP A 38 8.16 -2.04 30.18
C ASP A 38 9.21 -1.57 31.17
N MET A 39 10.24 -0.88 30.68
CA MET A 39 11.37 -0.38 31.49
C MET A 39 10.93 0.56 32.62
N SER A 40 9.79 1.25 32.48
CA SER A 40 9.33 2.25 33.45
C SER A 40 8.42 1.65 34.53
N THR A 41 7.51 0.76 34.15
CA THR A 41 6.46 0.22 35.06
C THR A 41 6.80 -1.17 35.56
N GLY A 42 7.57 -1.96 34.80
CA GLY A 42 7.80 -3.37 35.04
C GLY A 42 6.66 -4.28 34.57
N ASP A 43 5.67 -3.74 33.86
CA ASP A 43 4.56 -4.52 33.30
C ASP A 43 5.08 -5.46 32.21
N LEU A 44 4.59 -6.71 32.21
CA LEU A 44 4.96 -7.73 31.23
C LEU A 44 3.98 -7.69 30.06
N TRP A 45 4.46 -7.44 28.85
CA TRP A 45 3.68 -7.43 27.62
C TRP A 45 4.00 -8.67 26.80
N ALA A 46 3.01 -9.32 26.21
CA ALA A 46 3.19 -10.51 25.38
C ALA A 46 2.37 -10.42 24.09
N GLY A 47 2.98 -10.80 22.95
CA GLY A 47 2.24 -11.13 21.73
C GLY A 47 1.98 -12.64 21.71
N ASP A 48 0.71 -13.04 21.68
CA ASP A 48 0.29 -14.43 21.64
C ASP A 48 -0.27 -14.79 20.26
N VAL A 49 0.39 -15.75 19.61
CA VAL A 49 0.05 -16.16 18.25
C VAL A 49 -1.13 -17.10 18.26
N GLY A 50 -2.18 -16.72 17.52
CA GLY A 50 -3.42 -17.47 17.36
C GLY A 50 -3.25 -18.86 16.78
N GLN A 51 -4.34 -19.61 16.79
CA GLN A 51 -4.44 -20.90 16.12
C GLN A 51 -4.93 -20.75 14.67
N ASP A 52 -6.04 -20.06 14.45
CA ASP A 52 -6.75 -19.99 13.18
C ASP A 52 -7.29 -18.59 12.82
N SER A 53 -7.70 -17.76 13.79
CA SER A 53 -8.56 -16.59 13.50
C SER A 53 -8.07 -15.24 14.01
N TYR A 54 -7.44 -15.19 15.19
CA TYR A 54 -7.08 -13.94 15.86
C TYR A 54 -5.69 -14.00 16.46
N GLU A 55 -4.98 -12.88 16.32
CA GLU A 55 -3.72 -12.59 16.97
C GLU A 55 -3.94 -11.57 18.10
N GLU A 56 -3.22 -11.68 19.21
CA GLU A 56 -3.49 -10.85 20.40
C GLU A 56 -2.25 -10.32 21.13
N VAL A 57 -2.43 -9.21 21.86
CA VAL A 57 -1.45 -8.65 22.80
C VAL A 57 -2.04 -8.62 24.20
N ASP A 58 -1.29 -9.13 25.16
CA ASP A 58 -1.64 -9.17 26.57
C ASP A 58 -0.71 -8.33 27.43
N VAL A 59 -1.27 -7.71 28.48
CA VAL A 59 -0.51 -7.30 29.67
C VAL A 59 -0.67 -8.39 30.73
N VAL A 60 0.44 -9.04 31.06
CA VAL A 60 0.49 -10.28 31.84
C VAL A 60 0.46 -10.00 33.34
N GLU A 61 -0.63 -10.39 33.99
CA GLU A 61 -0.86 -10.23 35.42
C GLU A 61 -0.46 -11.48 36.22
N LEU A 62 -0.01 -11.27 37.46
CA LEU A 62 0.31 -12.36 38.37
C LEU A 62 -0.95 -13.18 38.70
N GLY A 63 -0.94 -14.46 38.35
CA GLY A 63 -2.07 -15.38 38.51
C GLY A 63 -3.04 -15.37 37.33
N GLY A 64 -2.80 -14.55 36.31
CA GLY A 64 -3.67 -14.37 35.15
C GLY A 64 -3.88 -15.65 34.35
N ASN A 65 -5.09 -15.79 33.79
CA ASN A 65 -5.47 -16.85 32.87
C ASN A 65 -5.99 -16.25 31.56
N TYR A 66 -5.24 -16.44 30.48
CA TYR A 66 -5.50 -15.85 29.16
C TYR A 66 -6.39 -16.73 28.27
N GLY A 67 -6.92 -17.82 28.82
CA GLY A 67 -8.11 -18.47 28.27
C GLY A 67 -7.89 -19.52 27.21
N TRP A 68 -6.69 -19.73 26.68
CA TRP A 68 -6.42 -20.86 25.78
C TRP A 68 -6.62 -22.21 26.51
N ARG A 69 -7.29 -23.21 25.93
CA ARG A 69 -7.90 -23.29 24.58
C ARG A 69 -9.41 -23.01 24.52
N ILE A 70 -9.96 -22.33 25.52
CA ILE A 70 -11.38 -21.94 25.56
C ILE A 70 -11.61 -20.77 24.59
N ARG A 71 -10.71 -19.78 24.59
CA ARG A 71 -10.73 -18.60 23.72
C ARG A 71 -9.47 -18.50 22.87
N GLU A 72 -9.60 -17.72 21.80
CA GLU A 72 -8.56 -17.22 20.90
C GLU A 72 -8.89 -15.74 20.70
N GLY A 73 -8.02 -14.84 21.17
CA GLY A 73 -8.45 -13.46 21.37
C GLY A 73 -9.54 -13.35 22.44
N ALA A 74 -10.41 -12.36 22.27
CA ALA A 74 -11.66 -12.22 22.98
C ALA A 74 -12.77 -13.16 22.43
N HIS A 75 -12.46 -14.12 21.56
CA HIS A 75 -13.47 -14.94 20.89
C HIS A 75 -13.50 -16.38 21.40
N CYS A 76 -14.69 -16.99 21.41
CA CYS A 76 -14.83 -18.40 21.76
C CYS A 76 -14.19 -19.30 20.71
N PHE A 77 -13.23 -20.12 21.12
CA PHE A 77 -12.54 -21.06 20.24
C PHE A 77 -13.02 -22.50 20.48
N ASN A 78 -13.00 -22.96 21.73
CA ASN A 78 -13.41 -24.33 22.07
C ASN A 78 -14.31 -24.39 23.32
N PRO A 79 -15.65 -24.48 23.16
CA PRO A 79 -16.41 -24.56 21.90
C PRO A 79 -16.39 -23.23 21.13
N SER A 80 -16.73 -23.26 19.83
CA SER A 80 -16.73 -22.08 18.94
C SER A 80 -17.80 -21.03 19.29
N SER A 81 -18.71 -21.31 20.23
CA SER A 81 -19.68 -20.36 20.75
C SER A 81 -20.16 -20.78 22.14
N GLY A 82 -20.61 -19.81 22.94
CA GLY A 82 -21.14 -20.08 24.28
C GLY A 82 -20.10 -20.61 25.28
N CYS A 83 -18.82 -20.31 25.04
CA CYS A 83 -17.74 -20.65 25.94
C CYS A 83 -17.83 -19.86 27.27
N SER A 84 -17.29 -20.42 28.34
CA SER A 84 -17.23 -19.73 29.64
C SER A 84 -16.07 -18.73 29.64
N THR A 85 -16.36 -17.46 29.94
CA THR A 85 -15.35 -16.40 30.13
C THR A 85 -14.98 -16.19 31.60
N ALA A 86 -15.59 -16.94 32.53
CA ALA A 86 -15.38 -16.76 33.96
C ALA A 86 -13.91 -17.00 34.36
N GLY A 87 -13.27 -15.97 34.92
CA GLY A 87 -11.88 -16.03 35.38
C GLY A 87 -10.84 -15.97 34.26
N LEU A 88 -11.25 -15.57 33.04
CA LEU A 88 -10.34 -15.30 31.92
C LEU A 88 -10.07 -13.79 31.84
N ILE A 89 -8.87 -13.42 31.42
CA ILE A 89 -8.48 -12.04 31.14
C ILE A 89 -8.57 -11.81 29.62
N ASP A 90 -9.17 -10.69 29.20
CA ASP A 90 -9.24 -10.30 27.79
C ASP A 90 -7.90 -9.69 27.35
N PRO A 91 -7.52 -9.85 26.07
CA PRO A 91 -6.35 -9.17 25.54
C PRO A 91 -6.55 -7.66 25.51
N ILE A 92 -5.44 -6.93 25.55
CA ILE A 92 -5.43 -5.46 25.44
C ILE A 92 -5.73 -5.01 24.02
N THR A 93 -5.33 -5.81 23.03
CA THR A 93 -5.75 -5.64 21.63
C THR A 93 -5.74 -6.98 20.91
N GLU A 94 -6.52 -7.08 19.85
CA GLU A 94 -6.55 -8.24 18.95
C GLU A 94 -6.77 -7.79 17.50
N TYR A 95 -6.40 -8.63 16.55
CA TYR A 95 -6.74 -8.43 15.14
C TYR A 95 -6.98 -9.76 14.40
N PRO A 96 -7.89 -9.77 13.41
CA PRO A 96 -8.22 -10.98 12.68
C PRO A 96 -7.17 -11.32 11.60
N HIS A 97 -7.09 -12.60 11.24
CA HIS A 97 -6.19 -13.14 10.22
C HIS A 97 -6.42 -12.60 8.80
N SER A 98 -7.48 -11.82 8.57
CA SER A 98 -7.78 -11.22 7.27
C SER A 98 -6.82 -10.10 6.85
N GLY A 99 -5.98 -9.59 7.76
CA GLY A 99 -5.05 -8.49 7.48
C GLY A 99 -3.59 -8.70 7.90
N ALA A 100 -3.33 -9.63 8.83
CA ALA A 100 -2.05 -10.00 9.43
C ALA A 100 -2.26 -11.32 10.20
N GLN A 101 -1.27 -12.21 10.34
CA GLN A 101 -1.52 -13.64 10.62
C GLN A 101 -0.59 -14.31 11.63
N SER A 102 0.39 -13.59 12.18
CA SER A 102 1.42 -14.15 13.06
C SER A 102 2.08 -13.01 13.83
N ILE A 103 1.52 -12.66 14.99
CA ILE A 103 2.04 -11.56 15.81
C ILE A 103 3.44 -11.89 16.30
N THR A 104 4.34 -10.93 16.13
CA THR A 104 5.70 -11.05 16.61
C THR A 104 5.84 -10.61 18.05
N GLY A 105 4.95 -9.73 18.55
CA GLY A 105 5.11 -9.01 19.81
C GLY A 105 5.98 -7.75 19.65
N GLY A 106 6.34 -7.13 20.77
CA GLY A 106 6.87 -5.76 20.75
C GLY A 106 7.44 -5.24 22.07
N PHE A 107 7.63 -3.91 22.15
CA PHE A 107 8.12 -3.19 23.34
C PHE A 107 7.31 -1.92 23.58
N VAL A 108 7.16 -1.53 24.85
CA VAL A 108 6.73 -0.16 25.18
C VAL A 108 7.88 0.79 24.85
N TYR A 109 7.64 1.76 23.98
CA TYR A 109 8.65 2.73 23.58
C TYR A 109 8.91 3.70 24.74
N ARG A 110 10.18 3.79 25.14
CA ARG A 110 10.69 4.64 26.23
C ARG A 110 11.87 5.52 25.79
N GLY A 111 12.08 5.57 24.48
CA GLY A 111 13.11 6.37 23.84
C GLY A 111 12.75 7.85 23.79
N SER A 112 13.72 8.66 23.40
CA SER A 112 13.55 10.11 23.28
C SER A 112 13.58 10.61 21.83
N ASP A 113 14.02 9.78 20.88
CA ASP A 113 14.11 10.15 19.46
C ASP A 113 12.73 10.31 18.80
N ILE A 114 11.69 9.63 19.32
CA ILE A 114 10.32 9.64 18.79
C ILE A 114 9.31 9.99 19.89
N PRO A 115 9.18 11.27 20.30
CA PRO A 115 8.32 11.65 21.43
C PRO A 115 6.84 11.27 21.29
N LEU A 116 6.34 11.12 20.04
CA LEU A 116 4.97 10.70 19.77
C LEU A 116 4.67 9.24 20.15
N LEU A 117 5.70 8.42 20.35
CA LEU A 117 5.56 7.02 20.75
C LEU A 117 5.79 6.79 22.24
N GLU A 118 6.16 7.82 23.01
CA GLU A 118 6.46 7.66 24.43
C GLU A 118 5.31 6.98 25.19
N GLY A 119 5.62 5.83 25.81
CA GLY A 119 4.67 5.01 26.56
C GLY A 119 3.73 4.15 25.73
N LYS A 120 3.83 4.16 24.40
CA LYS A 120 3.00 3.31 23.52
C LYS A 120 3.68 1.97 23.29
N TYR A 121 2.89 0.90 23.24
CA TYR A 121 3.39 -0.43 22.86
C TYR A 121 3.53 -0.51 21.34
N VAL A 122 4.76 -0.72 20.86
CA VAL A 122 5.09 -0.89 19.44
C VAL A 122 5.33 -2.37 19.18
N PHE A 123 4.58 -2.94 18.23
CA PHE A 123 4.57 -4.37 17.91
C PHE A 123 4.40 -4.59 16.41
N GLY A 124 4.66 -5.80 15.94
CA GLY A 124 4.54 -6.12 14.52
C GLY A 124 4.07 -7.53 14.26
N ASP A 125 3.92 -7.82 12.98
CA ASP A 125 3.44 -9.10 12.45
C ASP A 125 4.45 -9.69 11.47
N TYR A 126 4.73 -10.99 11.62
CA TYR A 126 5.73 -11.70 10.85
C TYR A 126 5.33 -11.81 9.37
N GLU A 127 4.10 -12.20 9.05
CA GLU A 127 3.67 -12.50 7.68
C GLU A 127 3.49 -11.24 6.83
N SER A 128 2.93 -10.18 7.41
CA SER A 128 2.61 -8.93 6.70
C SER A 128 3.73 -7.91 6.69
N GLY A 129 4.64 -7.93 7.67
CA GLY A 129 5.65 -6.87 7.84
C GLY A 129 5.09 -5.58 8.45
N ARG A 130 3.82 -5.56 8.84
CA ARG A 130 3.21 -4.38 9.48
C ARG A 130 3.73 -4.17 10.89
N VAL A 131 3.91 -2.90 11.24
CA VAL A 131 4.31 -2.44 12.58
C VAL A 131 3.29 -1.42 13.05
N TRP A 132 2.76 -1.64 14.25
CA TRP A 132 1.76 -0.78 14.88
C TRP A 132 2.25 -0.20 16.19
N ALA A 133 1.62 0.90 16.59
CA ALA A 133 1.63 1.38 17.96
C ALA A 133 0.21 1.31 18.56
N LEU A 134 0.09 1.00 19.84
CA LEU A 134 -1.18 1.14 20.58
C LEU A 134 -1.43 2.60 20.95
N LEU A 135 -2.58 3.12 20.52
CA LEU A 135 -3.06 4.47 20.84
C LEU A 135 -4.41 4.41 21.54
N ASP A 136 -4.74 5.45 22.30
CA ASP A 136 -6.09 5.69 22.80
C ASP A 136 -7.05 5.92 21.62
N ASP A 137 -8.19 5.25 21.63
CA ASP A 137 -9.22 5.37 20.59
C ASP A 137 -10.12 6.62 20.77
N GLY A 138 -9.88 7.43 21.80
CA GLY A 138 -10.65 8.62 22.14
C GLY A 138 -11.97 8.34 22.85
N SER A 139 -12.30 7.07 23.08
CA SER A 139 -13.50 6.58 23.75
C SER A 139 -13.20 5.75 25.02
N GLY A 140 -11.92 5.72 25.42
CA GLY A 140 -11.44 5.00 26.60
C GLY A 140 -10.99 3.56 26.32
N GLY A 141 -10.87 3.19 25.04
CA GLY A 141 -10.26 1.94 24.58
C GLY A 141 -8.91 2.19 23.89
N LEU A 142 -8.39 1.15 23.25
CA LEU A 142 -7.15 1.19 22.49
C LEU A 142 -7.39 0.78 21.04
N MET A 143 -6.59 1.34 20.14
CA MET A 143 -6.56 1.00 18.72
C MET A 143 -5.13 0.75 18.23
N ASN A 144 -5.03 -0.11 17.22
CA ASN A 144 -3.78 -0.42 16.53
C ASN A 144 -3.56 0.61 15.43
N GLU A 145 -2.68 1.59 15.65
CA GLU A 145 -2.29 2.55 14.62
C GLU A 145 -1.13 1.99 13.82
N LEU A 146 -1.26 1.89 12.50
CA LEU A 146 -0.17 1.43 11.64
C LEU A 146 0.88 2.54 11.57
N ILE A 147 2.08 2.27 12.08
CA ILE A 147 3.18 3.25 12.09
C ILE A 147 4.25 2.94 11.04
N ASP A 148 4.31 1.70 10.56
CA ASP A 148 5.20 1.29 9.46
C ASP A 148 4.66 0.03 8.78
N ASP A 149 5.03 -0.19 7.52
CA ASP A 149 4.75 -1.41 6.74
C ASP A 149 6.03 -1.82 6.03
N VAL A 150 6.83 -2.63 6.72
CA VAL A 150 8.19 -2.93 6.27
C VAL A 150 8.19 -4.05 5.24
N SER A 151 9.07 -3.95 4.25
CA SER A 151 9.18 -4.94 3.18
C SER A 151 9.88 -6.25 3.59
N PHE A 152 9.91 -6.57 4.89
CA PHE A 152 10.57 -7.76 5.43
C PHE A 152 9.75 -8.36 6.58
N ASN A 153 9.92 -9.66 6.81
CA ASN A 153 9.26 -10.32 7.94
C ASN A 153 9.92 -9.89 9.26
N VAL A 154 9.14 -9.26 10.14
CA VAL A 154 9.61 -8.83 11.46
C VAL A 154 9.65 -10.03 12.38
N ILE A 155 10.84 -10.53 12.76
CA ILE A 155 10.97 -11.76 13.59
C ILE A 155 11.16 -11.51 15.09
N ALA A 156 11.54 -10.29 15.43
CA ALA A 156 11.72 -9.81 16.79
C ALA A 156 11.90 -8.30 16.77
N PHE A 157 11.64 -7.69 17.91
CA PHE A 157 12.14 -6.37 18.24
C PHE A 157 13.25 -6.46 19.28
N GLY A 158 14.03 -5.40 19.41
CA GLY A 158 14.95 -5.16 20.51
C GLY A 158 14.78 -3.74 21.03
N GLN A 159 15.17 -3.51 22.28
CA GLN A 159 15.22 -2.19 22.90
C GLN A 159 16.63 -1.97 23.45
N ASP A 160 17.23 -0.81 23.19
CA ASP A 160 18.53 -0.45 23.75
C ASP A 160 18.39 0.17 25.16
N HIS A 161 19.54 0.58 25.74
CA HIS A 161 19.55 1.18 27.08
C HIS A 161 18.83 2.52 27.16
N ASP A 162 18.75 3.24 26.04
CA ASP A 162 18.14 4.56 25.96
C ASP A 162 16.63 4.46 25.65
N GLY A 163 16.09 3.25 25.50
CA GLY A 163 14.67 2.98 25.28
C GLY A 163 14.27 2.97 23.81
N GLU A 164 15.23 3.11 22.89
CA GLU A 164 14.98 3.11 21.45
C GLU A 164 14.73 1.69 20.93
N ILE A 165 13.82 1.57 19.95
CA ILE A 165 13.36 0.28 19.43
C ILE A 165 14.05 -0.07 18.12
N TYR A 166 14.32 -1.37 17.94
CA TYR A 166 14.93 -1.95 16.75
C TYR A 166 14.10 -3.12 16.25
N ALA A 167 13.96 -3.29 14.93
CA ALA A 167 13.32 -4.44 14.29
C ALA A 167 14.38 -5.36 13.65
N LEU A 168 14.17 -6.69 13.76
CA LEU A 168 15.10 -7.70 13.27
C LEU A 168 14.54 -8.40 12.02
N ASN A 169 15.35 -8.49 10.97
CA ASN A 169 15.06 -9.22 9.74
C ASN A 169 15.90 -10.50 9.67
N PHE A 170 15.25 -11.66 9.73
CA PHE A 170 15.94 -12.97 9.70
C PHE A 170 16.56 -13.28 8.35
N LEU A 171 15.81 -13.08 7.26
CA LEU A 171 16.26 -13.45 5.91
C LEU A 171 17.38 -12.54 5.42
N GLY A 172 17.35 -11.26 5.80
CA GLY A 172 18.39 -10.29 5.49
C GLY A 172 19.57 -10.26 6.47
N GLY A 173 19.41 -10.80 7.68
CA GLY A 173 20.43 -10.74 8.74
C GLY A 173 20.71 -9.33 9.26
N THR A 174 19.73 -8.43 9.11
CA THR A 174 19.86 -7.00 9.42
C THR A 174 19.04 -6.58 10.64
N ILE A 175 19.52 -5.55 11.32
CA ILE A 175 18.84 -4.88 12.44
C ILE A 175 18.55 -3.45 11.98
N TYR A 176 17.30 -3.03 12.06
CA TYR A 176 16.84 -1.69 11.72
C TYR A 176 16.49 -0.95 13.00
N LYS A 177 16.95 0.29 13.17
CA LYS A 177 16.48 1.17 14.25
C LYS A 177 15.18 1.83 13.80
N LEU A 178 14.16 1.84 14.66
CA LEU A 178 12.97 2.64 14.43
C LEU A 178 13.36 4.12 14.57
N MET A 179 13.12 4.90 13.53
CA MET A 179 13.49 6.30 13.47
C MET A 179 12.24 7.13 13.26
N ASN A 180 12.20 8.32 13.87
CA ASN A 180 11.30 9.37 13.39
C ASN A 180 11.86 9.84 12.05
N ASP A 181 11.09 9.68 10.97
CA ASP A 181 11.46 10.20 9.65
C ASP A 181 11.38 11.73 9.58
N GLY A 182 10.98 12.40 10.67
CA GLY A 182 10.80 13.85 10.74
C GLY A 182 9.46 14.28 10.17
N SER A 183 8.65 13.35 9.66
CA SER A 183 7.24 13.57 9.43
C SER A 183 6.58 13.56 10.81
N THR A 184 6.13 14.73 11.25
CA THR A 184 5.07 14.74 12.25
C THR A 184 3.95 13.87 11.69
N GLY A 185 3.40 12.94 12.47
CA GLY A 185 2.19 12.19 12.13
C GLY A 185 0.92 13.06 12.01
N GLY A 186 1.05 14.28 11.50
CA GLY A 186 0.07 14.91 10.63
C GLY A 186 0.71 14.96 9.26
N SER A 187 0.13 14.24 8.30
CA SER A 187 0.38 14.40 6.86
C SER A 187 0.91 15.80 6.54
N GLY A 188 2.00 15.92 5.80
CA GLY A 188 2.42 17.23 5.28
C GLY A 188 1.33 17.94 4.45
N ALA A 189 0.20 17.28 4.21
CA ALA A 189 -1.02 17.80 3.60
C ALA A 189 -2.11 18.11 4.64
N ALA A 190 -2.89 19.16 4.41
CA ALA A 190 -3.94 19.61 5.32
C ALA A 190 -5.13 18.63 5.41
N ASP A 191 -5.80 18.55 6.57
CA ASP A 191 -6.95 17.65 6.78
C ASP A 191 -8.10 17.86 5.77
N LYS A 192 -8.26 19.09 5.26
CA LYS A 192 -9.27 19.44 4.25
C LYS A 192 -8.60 19.76 2.92
N LEU A 193 -9.16 19.24 1.83
CA LEU A 193 -8.68 19.48 0.49
C LEU A 193 -8.65 20.99 0.16
N SER A 194 -9.69 21.73 0.56
CA SER A 194 -9.74 23.20 0.40
C SER A 194 -8.56 23.95 1.02
N ASN A 195 -7.89 23.36 2.01
CA ASN A 195 -6.77 23.97 2.75
C ASN A 195 -5.40 23.58 2.19
N THR A 196 -5.34 22.73 1.16
CA THR A 196 -4.09 22.27 0.55
C THR A 196 -3.45 23.28 -0.40
N GLY A 197 -4.23 24.26 -0.89
CA GLY A 197 -3.82 25.15 -1.98
C GLY A 197 -3.81 24.49 -3.37
N CYS A 198 -4.17 23.20 -3.49
CA CYS A 198 -4.22 22.47 -4.75
C CYS A 198 -5.52 22.70 -5.54
N VAL A 199 -6.56 23.16 -4.86
CA VAL A 199 -7.88 23.45 -5.41
C VAL A 199 -8.26 24.91 -5.17
N ASN A 200 -9.28 25.39 -5.88
CA ASN A 200 -9.84 26.71 -5.61
C ASN A 200 -10.57 26.68 -4.25
N PRO A 201 -10.18 27.49 -3.25
CA PRO A 201 -10.81 27.45 -1.93
C PRO A 201 -12.28 27.89 -1.92
N ALA A 202 -12.73 28.62 -2.94
CA ALA A 202 -14.13 29.02 -3.10
C ALA A 202 -14.99 27.96 -3.82
N ASP A 203 -14.34 27.03 -4.54
CA ASP A 203 -14.96 25.91 -5.24
C ASP A 203 -13.96 24.76 -5.34
N PRO A 204 -13.85 23.91 -4.29
CA PRO A 204 -12.85 22.84 -4.24
C PRO A 204 -12.95 21.82 -5.39
N THR A 205 -14.06 21.82 -6.15
CA THR A 205 -14.22 20.94 -7.32
C THR A 205 -13.35 21.37 -8.49
N GLN A 206 -12.84 22.61 -8.46
CA GLN A 206 -11.98 23.19 -9.47
C GLN A 206 -10.53 23.22 -9.02
N PRO A 207 -9.57 22.96 -9.92
CA PRO A 207 -8.15 23.06 -9.61
C PRO A 207 -7.76 24.52 -9.26
N ALA A 208 -6.71 24.69 -8.46
CA ALA A 208 -6.11 26.01 -8.25
C ALA A 208 -5.55 26.58 -9.56
N SER A 209 -5.43 27.90 -9.68
CA SER A 209 -5.03 28.55 -10.95
C SER A 209 -3.63 28.18 -11.45
N GLY A 210 -2.74 27.72 -10.57
CA GLY A 210 -1.38 27.28 -10.91
C GLY A 210 -1.28 25.82 -11.39
N MET A 211 -2.39 25.08 -11.37
CA MET A 211 -2.43 23.68 -11.79
C MET A 211 -2.57 23.55 -13.31
N VAL A 212 -1.60 22.89 -13.94
CA VAL A 212 -1.59 22.64 -15.39
C VAL A 212 -2.30 21.31 -15.68
N PRO A 213 -3.39 21.30 -16.46
CA PRO A 213 -4.09 20.07 -16.80
C PRO A 213 -3.24 19.20 -17.73
N TYR A 214 -3.33 17.89 -17.57
CA TYR A 214 -2.73 16.93 -18.50
C TYR A 214 -3.59 15.69 -18.67
N GLU A 215 -3.40 15.00 -19.79
CA GLU A 215 -4.10 13.77 -20.13
C GLU A 215 -3.16 12.78 -20.82
N PRO A 216 -2.94 11.58 -20.24
CA PRO A 216 -2.13 10.55 -20.88
C PRO A 216 -2.80 10.00 -22.15
N ASN A 217 -2.01 9.47 -23.09
CA ASN A 217 -2.49 8.72 -24.24
C ASN A 217 -3.20 7.43 -23.80
N ALA A 218 -2.60 6.69 -22.86
CA ALA A 218 -3.14 5.47 -22.27
C ALA A 218 -3.37 5.69 -20.77
N ALA A 219 -4.63 5.77 -20.34
CA ALA A 219 -4.95 5.91 -18.92
C ALA A 219 -4.91 4.53 -18.23
N PHE A 220 -4.24 4.45 -17.06
CA PHE A 220 -4.38 3.28 -16.20
C PHE A 220 -5.84 3.10 -15.75
N TRP A 221 -6.23 1.84 -15.59
CA TRP A 221 -7.58 1.46 -15.20
C TRP A 221 -7.72 1.45 -13.66
N SER A 222 -8.87 1.86 -13.16
CA SER A 222 -9.14 1.96 -11.72
C SER A 222 -10.64 1.85 -11.46
N ASP A 223 -11.16 0.62 -11.48
CA ASP A 223 -12.56 0.28 -11.20
C ASP A 223 -13.56 1.23 -11.90
N ASN A 224 -13.40 1.43 -13.21
CA ASN A 224 -14.23 2.30 -14.06
C ASN A 224 -14.25 3.81 -13.71
N ALA A 225 -13.45 4.27 -12.75
CA ALA A 225 -13.41 5.68 -12.41
C ALA A 225 -12.86 6.55 -13.56
N VAL A 226 -13.60 7.60 -13.88
CA VAL A 226 -13.19 8.67 -14.79
C VAL A 226 -12.20 9.57 -14.05
N LYS A 227 -11.11 9.94 -14.73
CA LYS A 227 -9.98 10.63 -14.11
C LYS A 227 -9.62 11.92 -14.82
N SER A 228 -9.59 13.02 -14.08
CA SER A 228 -8.98 14.29 -14.50
C SER A 228 -7.70 14.55 -13.71
N ARG A 229 -6.69 15.16 -14.34
CA ARG A 229 -5.34 15.24 -13.77
C ARG A 229 -4.71 16.60 -13.99
N TRP A 230 -3.89 16.99 -13.02
CA TRP A 230 -3.12 18.22 -13.04
C TRP A 230 -1.74 18.02 -12.44
N LEU A 231 -0.81 18.85 -12.88
CA LEU A 231 0.52 18.97 -12.31
C LEU A 231 0.80 20.43 -11.93
N ALA A 232 1.58 20.64 -10.89
CA ALA A 232 2.13 21.93 -10.51
C ALA A 232 3.57 21.76 -10.04
N ILE A 233 4.41 22.76 -10.34
CA ILE A 233 5.79 22.87 -9.87
C ILE A 233 5.98 24.22 -9.18
N PRO A 234 6.94 24.38 -8.25
CA PRO A 234 7.22 25.67 -7.64
C PRO A 234 7.67 26.72 -8.66
N ASP A 235 7.32 27.99 -8.40
CA ASP A 235 7.72 29.11 -9.24
C ASP A 235 9.24 29.16 -9.45
N GLY A 236 9.67 29.33 -10.70
CA GLY A 236 11.09 29.42 -11.06
C GLY A 236 11.84 28.09 -11.10
N THR A 237 11.14 26.97 -10.92
CA THR A 237 11.70 25.62 -11.12
C THR A 237 11.27 25.03 -12.46
N THR A 238 11.90 23.93 -12.85
CA THR A 238 11.64 23.23 -14.13
C THR A 238 11.64 21.72 -13.93
N ILE A 239 11.00 21.01 -14.86
CA ILE A 239 10.93 19.55 -14.94
C ILE A 239 12.08 19.05 -15.79
N ASP A 240 12.83 18.09 -15.27
CA ASP A 240 13.84 17.37 -16.03
C ASP A 240 13.22 16.18 -16.76
N ILE A 241 13.78 15.83 -17.92
CA ILE A 241 13.41 14.60 -18.65
C ILE A 241 14.62 13.68 -18.62
N ASN A 242 14.45 12.51 -18.03
CA ASN A 242 15.56 11.56 -17.87
C ASN A 242 15.78 10.73 -19.14
N THR A 243 16.78 9.85 -19.10
CA THR A 243 17.17 9.02 -20.25
C THR A 243 16.14 7.98 -20.66
N GLU A 244 15.17 7.66 -19.80
CA GLU A 244 14.03 6.80 -20.13
C GLU A 244 12.85 7.60 -20.70
N ASN A 245 12.98 8.93 -20.81
CA ASN A 245 11.95 9.91 -21.17
C ASN A 245 10.86 10.13 -20.12
N ASP A 246 11.09 9.70 -18.89
CA ASP A 246 10.24 9.99 -17.74
C ASP A 246 10.53 11.41 -17.21
N PHE A 247 9.50 12.02 -16.61
CA PHE A 247 9.60 13.36 -16.05
C PHE A 247 10.04 13.30 -14.59
N ASP A 248 11.16 13.96 -14.30
CA ASP A 248 11.72 14.16 -12.97
C ASP A 248 11.29 15.54 -12.46
N PHE A 249 10.39 15.53 -11.48
CA PHE A 249 9.80 16.75 -10.93
C PHE A 249 10.66 17.34 -9.81
N PRO A 250 10.80 18.68 -9.72
CA PRO A 250 11.53 19.32 -8.63
C PRO A 250 10.81 19.16 -7.29
N ALA A 251 11.56 19.22 -6.18
CA ALA A 251 10.98 19.25 -4.83
C ALA A 251 9.98 20.42 -4.70
N GLY A 252 8.84 20.17 -4.07
CA GLY A 252 7.69 21.07 -3.99
C GLY A 252 6.63 20.88 -5.08
N SER A 253 6.81 19.93 -6.00
CA SER A 253 5.83 19.62 -7.04
C SER A 253 4.63 18.83 -6.51
N VAL A 254 3.47 19.01 -7.13
CA VAL A 254 2.24 18.27 -6.80
C VAL A 254 1.59 17.70 -8.06
N LEU A 255 1.26 16.42 -8.02
CA LEU A 255 0.49 15.73 -9.04
C LEU A 255 -0.88 15.38 -8.48
N MET A 256 -1.93 16.00 -9.02
CA MET A 256 -3.29 15.87 -8.53
C MET A 256 -4.14 15.05 -9.52
N LYS A 257 -4.96 14.15 -8.97
CA LYS A 257 -5.94 13.36 -9.75
C LYS A 257 -7.28 13.42 -9.04
N ASN A 258 -8.35 13.69 -9.78
CA ASN A 258 -9.71 13.49 -9.29
C ASN A 258 -10.27 12.20 -9.90
N PHE A 259 -11.01 11.44 -9.10
CA PHE A 259 -11.71 10.23 -9.49
C PHE A 259 -13.21 10.47 -9.41
N LYS A 260 -13.92 10.14 -10.48
CA LYS A 260 -15.36 10.20 -10.57
C LYS A 260 -15.98 8.85 -10.87
N ILE A 261 -17.08 8.55 -10.19
CA ILE A 261 -17.95 7.41 -10.44
C ILE A 261 -19.36 7.98 -10.62
N ASP A 262 -20.07 7.56 -11.67
CA ASP A 262 -21.42 8.07 -11.98
C ASP A 262 -21.51 9.62 -12.00
N ASP A 263 -20.46 10.29 -12.52
CA ASP A 263 -20.24 11.74 -12.55
C ASP A 263 -20.04 12.46 -11.20
N GLU A 264 -20.11 11.74 -10.07
CA GLU A 264 -19.84 12.28 -8.74
C GLU A 264 -18.35 12.23 -8.39
N LEU A 265 -17.84 13.26 -7.71
CA LEU A 265 -16.47 13.27 -7.19
C LEU A 265 -16.38 12.36 -5.97
N VAL A 266 -15.46 11.39 -6.01
CA VAL A 266 -15.33 10.34 -5.00
C VAL A 266 -14.03 10.50 -4.22
N GLU A 267 -12.96 10.76 -4.94
CA GLU A 267 -11.62 10.89 -4.40
C GLU A 267 -10.85 12.01 -5.12
N THR A 268 -10.10 12.79 -4.35
CA THR A 268 -8.95 13.54 -4.89
C THR A 268 -7.68 12.95 -4.31
N ARG A 269 -6.76 12.51 -5.18
CA ARG A 269 -5.46 12.00 -4.78
C ARG A 269 -4.37 12.99 -5.12
N LEU A 270 -3.53 13.28 -4.13
CA LEU A 270 -2.35 14.14 -4.28
C LEU A 270 -1.10 13.26 -4.14
N LEU A 271 -0.20 13.32 -5.11
CA LEU A 271 1.16 12.80 -4.98
C LEU A 271 2.08 14.02 -4.92
N MET A 272 2.69 14.22 -3.75
CA MET A 272 3.49 15.40 -3.45
C MET A 272 4.97 15.05 -3.39
N HIS A 273 5.80 15.84 -4.06
CA HIS A 273 7.24 15.86 -3.85
C HIS A 273 7.54 16.90 -2.78
N HIS A 274 7.83 16.47 -1.56
CA HIS A 274 8.03 17.36 -0.43
C HIS A 274 9.33 18.16 -0.56
N PRO A 275 9.46 19.31 0.12
CA PRO A 275 10.68 20.13 0.09
C PRO A 275 11.96 19.42 0.56
N ASP A 276 11.82 18.35 1.33
CA ASP A 276 12.93 17.48 1.77
C ASP A 276 13.36 16.45 0.71
N GLY A 277 12.69 16.41 -0.44
CA GLY A 277 12.95 15.48 -1.54
C GLY A 277 12.21 14.14 -1.44
N THR A 278 11.38 13.94 -0.42
CA THR A 278 10.57 12.73 -0.28
C THR A 278 9.28 12.82 -1.09
N TRP A 279 8.73 11.68 -1.48
CA TRP A 279 7.43 11.61 -2.15
C TRP A 279 6.40 10.94 -1.25
N ALA A 280 5.20 11.50 -1.20
CA ALA A 280 4.08 10.91 -0.46
C ALA A 280 2.75 11.06 -1.21
N GLY A 281 1.93 10.01 -1.13
CA GLY A 281 0.56 9.99 -1.65
C GLY A 281 -0.46 10.30 -0.56
N TYR A 282 -1.51 11.04 -0.89
CA TYR A 282 -2.59 11.43 0.00
C TYR A 282 -3.93 11.22 -0.68
N SER A 283 -4.83 10.48 -0.04
CA SER A 283 -6.18 10.19 -0.54
C SER A 283 -7.19 11.04 0.23
N TYR A 284 -7.94 11.89 -0.47
CA TYR A 284 -9.02 12.70 0.09
C TYR A 284 -10.36 12.15 -0.33
N GLU A 285 -11.23 11.85 0.64
CA GLU A 285 -12.60 11.42 0.41
C GLU A 285 -13.54 12.62 0.32
N TRP A 286 -14.26 12.73 -0.79
CA TRP A 286 -15.28 13.76 -0.97
C TRP A 286 -16.49 13.52 -0.06
N ASN A 287 -17.00 14.60 0.54
CA ASN A 287 -18.24 14.54 1.29
C ASN A 287 -19.45 14.38 0.35
N ASP A 288 -20.54 13.81 0.87
CA ASP A 288 -21.76 13.52 0.08
C ASP A 288 -22.42 14.79 -0.53
N ALA A 289 -22.10 15.98 0.01
CA ALA A 289 -22.57 17.25 -0.55
C ALA A 289 -21.72 17.74 -1.74
N GLY A 290 -20.59 17.10 -2.04
CA GLY A 290 -19.67 17.48 -3.11
C GLY A 290 -19.01 18.85 -2.89
N THR A 291 -18.88 19.28 -1.64
CA THR A 291 -18.43 20.66 -1.30
C THR A 291 -16.96 20.74 -0.92
N ASP A 292 -16.39 19.65 -0.37
CA ASP A 292 -15.00 19.54 0.04
C ASP A 292 -14.64 18.06 0.25
N ALA A 293 -13.38 17.77 0.53
CA ALA A 293 -12.90 16.42 0.81
C ALA A 293 -12.01 16.37 2.06
N ASP A 294 -12.11 15.26 2.79
CA ASP A 294 -11.39 14.98 4.02
C ASP A 294 -10.21 14.04 3.75
N LEU A 295 -9.04 14.36 4.29
CA LEU A 295 -7.89 13.48 4.23
C LEU A 295 -8.15 12.19 5.00
N LEU A 296 -7.80 11.06 4.41
CA LEU A 296 -7.84 9.76 5.07
C LEU A 296 -6.53 9.46 5.78
N SER A 297 -6.61 8.99 7.03
CA SER A 297 -5.45 8.53 7.82
C SER A 297 -4.91 7.17 7.39
N GLY A 298 -5.71 6.38 6.66
CA GLY A 298 -5.35 5.04 6.21
C GLY A 298 -6.13 4.64 4.97
N SER A 299 -6.04 3.36 4.60
CA SER A 299 -6.85 2.83 3.50
C SER A 299 -8.31 2.66 3.94
N LYS A 300 -9.21 2.74 2.97
CA LYS A 300 -10.66 2.62 3.21
C LYS A 300 -11.34 2.00 2.00
N THR A 301 -12.35 1.18 2.23
CA THR A 301 -13.33 0.83 1.20
C THR A 301 -14.66 1.50 1.53
N LYS A 302 -15.27 2.16 0.54
CA LYS A 302 -16.59 2.79 0.67
C LYS A 302 -17.46 2.35 -0.50
N ASN A 303 -18.73 2.10 -0.25
CA ASN A 303 -19.70 1.95 -1.32
C ASN A 303 -20.04 3.31 -1.94
N VAL A 304 -19.88 3.45 -3.25
CA VAL A 304 -20.05 4.69 -4.00
C VAL A 304 -20.85 4.41 -5.27
N GLY A 305 -22.09 4.93 -5.32
CA GLY A 305 -23.02 4.64 -6.40
C GLY A 305 -23.32 3.14 -6.47
N SER A 306 -22.96 2.52 -7.60
CA SER A 306 -23.23 1.12 -7.89
C SER A 306 -22.11 0.14 -7.49
N GLN A 307 -20.97 0.65 -7.00
CA GLN A 307 -19.78 -0.17 -6.74
C GLN A 307 -19.06 0.22 -5.44
N ASP A 308 -18.18 -0.65 -4.98
CA ASP A 308 -17.22 -0.28 -3.94
C ASP A 308 -16.03 0.46 -4.56
N TRP A 309 -15.51 1.44 -3.82
CA TRP A 309 -14.32 2.21 -4.14
C TRP A 309 -13.27 2.01 -3.06
N TYR A 310 -12.04 1.71 -3.48
CA TYR A 310 -10.89 1.53 -2.59
C TYR A 310 -10.00 2.78 -2.59
N TYR A 311 -9.91 3.42 -1.43
CA TYR A 311 -8.95 4.47 -1.14
C TYR A 311 -7.66 3.84 -0.60
N PRO A 312 -6.51 3.98 -1.29
CA PRO A 312 -5.23 3.51 -0.76
C PRO A 312 -4.70 4.43 0.34
N SER A 313 -3.98 3.85 1.30
CA SER A 313 -3.21 4.63 2.26
C SER A 313 -1.98 5.29 1.61
N SER A 314 -1.36 6.23 2.31
CA SER A 314 -0.09 6.84 1.87
C SER A 314 1.00 5.79 1.61
N THR A 315 1.12 4.79 2.47
CA THR A 315 2.09 3.70 2.31
C THR A 315 1.79 2.81 1.10
N GLN A 316 0.51 2.51 0.84
CA GLN A 316 0.11 1.74 -0.34
C GLN A 316 0.35 2.49 -1.64
N CYS A 317 0.33 3.83 -1.65
CA CYS A 317 0.76 4.59 -2.81
C CYS A 317 2.22 4.24 -3.19
N SER A 318 3.11 4.12 -2.19
CA SER A 318 4.52 3.79 -2.40
C SER A 318 4.76 2.38 -2.96
N SER A 319 3.78 1.47 -2.88
CA SER A 319 3.87 0.14 -3.51
C SER A 319 3.94 0.20 -5.05
N CYS A 320 3.36 1.25 -5.65
CA CYS A 320 3.41 1.47 -7.10
C CYS A 320 4.34 2.62 -7.47
N HIS A 321 4.42 3.65 -6.64
CA HIS A 321 5.22 4.86 -6.83
C HIS A 321 6.68 4.66 -6.40
N THR A 322 7.33 3.62 -6.93
CA THR A 322 8.69 3.23 -6.56
C THR A 322 9.76 4.01 -7.34
N PRO A 323 11.00 4.12 -6.83
CA PRO A 323 12.13 4.66 -7.59
C PRO A 323 12.38 3.93 -8.91
N ALA A 324 12.20 2.59 -8.92
CA ALA A 324 12.34 1.79 -10.13
C ALA A 324 11.34 2.19 -11.22
N ALA A 325 10.13 2.61 -10.82
CA ALA A 325 9.07 3.06 -11.72
C ALA A 325 9.09 4.58 -12.01
N GLY A 326 10.11 5.31 -11.53
CA GLY A 326 10.25 6.76 -11.74
C GLY A 326 9.33 7.63 -10.88
N ILE A 327 8.57 7.04 -9.95
CA ILE A 327 7.65 7.70 -9.01
C ILE A 327 6.46 8.45 -9.65
N SER A 328 6.60 9.30 -10.66
CA SER A 328 5.52 10.19 -11.15
C SER A 328 4.41 9.47 -11.95
N LEU A 329 4.67 8.24 -12.41
CA LEU A 329 3.79 7.31 -13.13
C LEU A 329 2.92 7.92 -14.24
N GLY A 330 3.31 7.69 -15.50
CA GLY A 330 2.56 8.11 -16.69
C GLY A 330 2.77 9.57 -17.09
N LEU A 331 3.75 10.24 -16.50
CA LEU A 331 4.28 11.54 -16.91
C LEU A 331 5.62 11.30 -17.61
N GLU A 332 5.51 10.94 -18.89
CA GLU A 332 6.62 10.60 -19.78
C GLU A 332 6.31 11.14 -21.18
N ILE A 333 7.34 11.29 -22.03
CA ILE A 333 7.18 11.81 -23.40
C ILE A 333 6.08 11.05 -24.15
N ALA A 334 6.11 9.70 -24.14
CA ALA A 334 5.16 8.88 -24.90
C ALA A 334 3.70 9.04 -24.44
N GLN A 335 3.47 9.33 -23.16
CA GLN A 335 2.12 9.55 -22.63
C GLN A 335 1.57 10.94 -22.91
N LEU A 336 2.42 11.95 -22.88
CA LEU A 336 1.98 13.35 -23.06
C LEU A 336 2.07 13.82 -24.52
N ASN A 337 2.65 13.03 -25.43
CA ASN A 337 2.66 13.37 -26.85
C ASN A 337 1.26 13.22 -27.47
N LYS A 338 0.42 14.23 -27.26
CA LYS A 338 -0.99 14.29 -27.60
C LYS A 338 -1.47 15.74 -27.54
N ASP A 339 -2.42 16.10 -28.39
CA ASP A 339 -3.10 17.38 -28.30
C ASP A 339 -4.10 17.39 -27.15
N LEU A 340 -4.07 18.47 -26.36
CA LEU A 340 -5.02 18.74 -25.30
C LEU A 340 -5.73 20.06 -25.58
N ASN A 341 -7.04 20.09 -25.33
CA ASN A 341 -7.80 21.34 -25.30
C ASN A 341 -7.59 22.01 -23.94
N TYR A 342 -7.14 23.27 -23.94
CA TYR A 342 -6.94 24.09 -22.76
C TYR A 342 -8.11 25.06 -22.60
N PRO A 343 -9.12 24.75 -21.77
CA PRO A 343 -10.38 25.51 -21.74
C PRO A 343 -10.19 26.96 -21.31
N SER A 344 -9.18 27.24 -20.47
CA SER A 344 -8.86 28.59 -19.99
C SER A 344 -8.41 29.53 -21.11
N THR A 345 -7.84 29.00 -22.20
CA THR A 345 -7.35 29.78 -23.35
C THR A 345 -8.17 29.53 -24.62
N GLY A 346 -8.95 28.44 -24.67
CA GLY A 346 -9.66 27.97 -25.87
C GLY A 346 -8.74 27.36 -26.93
N ASN A 347 -7.45 27.22 -26.65
CA ASN A 347 -6.47 26.67 -27.59
C ASN A 347 -6.41 25.15 -27.48
N THR A 348 -6.16 24.48 -28.61
CA THR A 348 -5.77 23.07 -28.65
C THR A 348 -4.33 22.99 -29.13
N ALA A 349 -3.47 22.33 -28.36
CA ALA A 349 -2.05 22.19 -28.67
C ALA A 349 -1.48 20.92 -28.05
N ASN A 350 -0.38 20.42 -28.61
CA ASN A 350 0.36 19.28 -28.06
C ASN A 350 0.86 19.61 -26.64
N GLN A 351 0.65 18.70 -25.69
CA GLN A 351 0.98 18.95 -24.28
C GLN A 351 2.48 19.15 -24.07
N LEU A 352 3.34 18.38 -24.75
CA LEU A 352 4.80 18.54 -24.65
C LEU A 352 5.24 19.91 -25.15
N ALA A 353 4.77 20.31 -26.35
CA ALA A 353 5.06 21.64 -26.89
C ALA A 353 4.51 22.77 -26.00
N THR A 354 3.38 22.52 -25.31
CA THR A 354 2.82 23.48 -24.36
C THR A 354 3.73 23.65 -23.16
N LEU A 355 4.18 22.55 -22.53
CA LEU A 355 5.09 22.57 -21.38
C LEU A 355 6.43 23.25 -21.71
N GLU A 356 6.98 22.99 -22.91
CA GLU A 356 8.16 23.70 -23.41
C GLU A 356 7.87 25.21 -23.60
N HIS A 357 6.76 25.57 -24.26
CA HIS A 357 6.40 26.96 -24.53
C HIS A 357 6.22 27.81 -23.28
N VAL A 358 5.70 27.22 -22.21
CA VAL A 358 5.51 27.90 -20.91
C VAL A 358 6.74 27.79 -20.00
N ASN A 359 7.88 27.34 -20.52
CA ASN A 359 9.18 27.21 -19.84
C ASN A 359 9.13 26.31 -18.59
N MET A 360 8.34 25.23 -18.63
CA MET A 360 8.28 24.25 -17.55
C MET A 360 9.32 23.13 -17.68
N LEU A 361 10.01 23.01 -18.82
CA LEU A 361 11.05 22.00 -19.03
C LEU A 361 12.44 22.61 -18.85
N THR A 362 13.35 21.89 -18.20
CA THR A 362 14.74 22.35 -17.99
C THR A 362 15.49 22.45 -19.32
N GLN A 363 15.24 21.50 -20.22
CA GLN A 363 15.84 21.43 -21.54
C GLN A 363 14.73 21.45 -22.60
N ALA A 364 15.06 21.96 -23.78
CA ALA A 364 14.18 21.84 -24.94
C ALA A 364 13.91 20.36 -25.26
N LEU A 365 12.75 20.09 -25.84
CA LEU A 365 12.40 18.76 -26.31
C LEU A 365 13.47 18.27 -27.31
N PRO A 366 13.78 16.96 -27.33
CA PRO A 366 14.83 16.44 -28.19
C PRO A 366 14.49 16.53 -29.69
N ASP A 367 13.20 16.64 -30.02
CA ASP A 367 12.69 16.90 -31.37
C ASP A 367 11.28 17.50 -31.29
N ILE A 368 10.71 17.90 -32.42
CA ILE A 368 9.31 18.32 -32.51
C ILE A 368 8.36 17.15 -32.17
N PRO A 369 7.18 17.40 -31.57
CA PRO A 369 6.28 16.33 -31.11
C PRO A 369 5.92 15.27 -32.16
N ALA A 370 5.84 15.65 -33.45
CA ALA A 370 5.56 14.72 -34.54
C ALA A 370 6.63 13.62 -34.71
N ASN A 371 7.86 13.83 -34.22
CA ASN A 371 8.96 12.88 -34.29
C ASN A 371 9.21 12.18 -32.93
N LEU A 372 8.54 12.62 -31.86
CA LEU A 372 8.70 12.03 -30.54
C LEU A 372 7.87 10.75 -30.40
N PRO A 373 8.27 9.81 -29.53
CA PRO A 373 7.47 8.64 -29.20
C PRO A 373 6.06 9.02 -28.72
N ARG A 374 5.09 8.14 -28.98
CA ARG A 374 3.70 8.26 -28.55
C ARG A 374 3.12 6.88 -28.28
N PHE A 375 2.48 6.69 -27.13
CA PHE A 375 1.69 5.48 -26.89
C PHE A 375 0.35 5.51 -27.63
N ALA A 376 -0.07 4.36 -28.13
CA ALA A 376 -1.43 4.17 -28.60
C ALA A 376 -2.41 4.22 -27.41
N SER A 377 -3.58 4.82 -27.60
CA SER A 377 -4.66 4.68 -26.63
C SER A 377 -5.23 3.26 -26.73
N PRO A 378 -5.38 2.51 -25.62
CA PRO A 378 -6.02 1.21 -25.64
C PRO A 378 -7.42 1.24 -26.28
N LEU A 379 -8.12 2.37 -26.22
CA LEU A 379 -9.48 2.55 -26.75
C LEU A 379 -9.54 2.93 -28.24
N ASP A 380 -8.43 3.38 -28.84
CA ASP A 380 -8.40 3.82 -30.24
C ASP A 380 -8.24 2.62 -31.18
N ILE A 381 -9.36 2.15 -31.75
CA ILE A 381 -9.37 0.98 -32.64
C ILE A 381 -8.70 1.21 -34.00
N SER A 382 -8.30 2.45 -34.32
CA SER A 382 -7.52 2.73 -35.53
C SER A 382 -6.03 2.39 -35.37
N GLU A 383 -5.56 2.32 -34.12
CA GLU A 383 -4.21 1.90 -33.76
C GLU A 383 -4.08 0.37 -33.78
N SER A 384 -2.85 -0.11 -33.94
CA SER A 384 -2.61 -1.56 -34.01
C SER A 384 -2.97 -2.25 -32.69
N LEU A 385 -3.48 -3.48 -32.78
CA LEU A 385 -3.80 -4.29 -31.59
C LEU A 385 -2.56 -4.51 -30.70
N LEU A 386 -1.38 -4.64 -31.31
CA LEU A 386 -0.11 -4.77 -30.58
C LEU A 386 0.18 -3.51 -29.76
N ASP A 387 0.17 -2.34 -30.38
CA ASP A 387 0.55 -1.09 -29.71
C ASP A 387 -0.42 -0.75 -28.58
N ARG A 388 -1.72 -0.96 -28.80
CA ARG A 388 -2.77 -0.79 -27.77
C ARG A 388 -2.56 -1.72 -26.57
N SER A 389 -2.19 -2.97 -26.83
CA SER A 389 -1.98 -3.98 -25.77
C SER A 389 -0.68 -3.74 -25.01
N ARG A 390 0.39 -3.32 -25.70
CA ARG A 390 1.66 -2.94 -25.05
C ARG A 390 1.51 -1.68 -24.20
N ALA A 391 0.77 -0.67 -24.68
CA ALA A 391 0.44 0.51 -23.90
C ALA A 391 -0.37 0.14 -22.65
N TYR A 392 -1.37 -0.76 -22.79
CA TYR A 392 -2.16 -1.25 -21.67
C TYR A 392 -1.31 -1.95 -20.59
N LEU A 393 -0.42 -2.87 -21.00
CA LEU A 393 0.50 -3.55 -20.08
C LEU A 393 1.45 -2.56 -19.39
N HIS A 394 1.94 -1.56 -20.12
CA HIS A 394 2.83 -0.57 -19.55
C HIS A 394 2.14 0.22 -18.44
N VAL A 395 0.92 0.70 -18.65
CA VAL A 395 0.24 1.58 -17.68
C VAL A 395 -0.42 0.86 -16.51
N ASN A 396 -0.71 -0.44 -16.64
CA ASN A 396 -1.38 -1.22 -15.60
C ASN A 396 -0.50 -2.26 -14.91
N CYS A 397 0.68 -2.60 -15.47
CA CYS A 397 1.51 -3.70 -14.95
C CYS A 397 2.98 -3.33 -14.76
N SER A 398 3.55 -2.47 -15.62
CA SER A 398 5.00 -2.25 -15.62
C SER A 398 5.53 -1.55 -14.38
N GLN A 399 4.69 -0.86 -13.62
CA GLN A 399 5.08 -0.22 -12.35
C GLN A 399 5.62 -1.24 -11.34
N CYS A 400 5.03 -2.45 -11.35
CA CYS A 400 5.43 -3.55 -10.48
C CYS A 400 6.32 -4.57 -11.22
N HIS A 401 6.02 -4.82 -12.49
CA HIS A 401 6.73 -5.77 -13.35
C HIS A 401 7.69 -5.06 -14.30
N ARG A 402 8.85 -4.69 -13.75
CA ARG A 402 10.01 -4.14 -14.45
C ARG A 402 11.28 -4.49 -13.67
N PRO A 403 12.49 -4.36 -14.27
CA PRO A 403 13.74 -4.57 -13.55
C PRO A 403 13.79 -3.72 -12.28
N THR A 404 14.30 -4.32 -11.20
CA THR A 404 14.34 -3.72 -9.85
C THR A 404 12.98 -3.30 -9.28
N GLY A 405 11.88 -3.73 -9.89
CA GLY A 405 10.53 -3.51 -9.38
C GLY A 405 10.26 -4.34 -8.11
N PRO A 406 9.13 -4.08 -7.43
CA PRO A 406 8.79 -4.69 -6.16
C PRO A 406 8.38 -6.18 -6.24
N THR A 407 8.24 -6.75 -7.44
CA THR A 407 7.77 -8.13 -7.61
C THR A 407 8.94 -9.12 -7.58
N PRO A 408 8.76 -10.33 -7.03
CA PRO A 408 9.79 -11.38 -7.01
C PRO A 408 9.99 -12.07 -8.38
N SER A 409 9.41 -11.53 -9.46
CA SER A 409 9.47 -12.08 -10.81
C SER A 409 10.25 -11.15 -11.73
N ASP A 410 11.10 -11.68 -12.60
CA ASP A 410 11.91 -10.89 -13.54
C ASP A 410 11.14 -10.40 -14.79
N ILE A 411 9.81 -10.29 -14.68
CA ILE A 411 8.95 -9.86 -15.78
C ILE A 411 9.13 -8.36 -16.03
N ASP A 412 9.21 -7.99 -17.31
CA ASP A 412 9.27 -6.59 -17.76
C ASP A 412 8.14 -6.27 -18.75
N PHE A 413 7.14 -5.54 -18.28
CA PHE A 413 5.98 -5.12 -19.06
C PHE A 413 6.07 -3.68 -19.60
N ARG A 414 7.26 -3.04 -19.56
CA ARG A 414 7.42 -1.73 -20.20
C ARG A 414 7.15 -1.84 -21.70
N ALA A 415 6.47 -0.85 -22.28
CA ALA A 415 6.11 -0.86 -23.70
C ALA A 415 7.35 -0.89 -24.62
N THR A 416 8.47 -0.34 -24.16
CA THR A 416 9.76 -0.31 -24.86
C THR A 416 10.52 -1.63 -24.81
N THR A 417 10.17 -2.54 -23.89
CA THR A 417 10.75 -3.88 -23.81
C THR A 417 10.08 -4.79 -24.82
N SER A 418 10.88 -5.51 -25.61
CA SER A 418 10.35 -6.47 -26.58
C SER A 418 9.64 -7.63 -25.88
N LEU A 419 8.75 -8.33 -26.57
CA LEU A 419 8.04 -9.46 -25.97
C LEU A 419 8.98 -10.64 -25.65
N VAL A 420 10.02 -10.85 -26.46
CA VAL A 420 11.06 -11.86 -26.21
C VAL A 420 11.95 -11.52 -25.00
N ASP A 421 12.22 -10.23 -24.76
CA ASP A 421 13.05 -9.77 -23.64
C ASP A 421 12.24 -9.54 -22.35
N SER A 422 10.91 -9.64 -22.41
CA SER A 422 10.01 -9.37 -21.28
C SER A 422 10.04 -10.41 -20.16
N ASN A 423 10.70 -11.55 -20.37
CA ASN A 423 10.63 -12.73 -19.49
C ASN A 423 9.19 -13.21 -19.17
N ALA A 424 8.21 -12.89 -20.03
CA ALA A 424 6.82 -13.32 -19.88
C ALA A 424 6.36 -14.28 -20.98
N CYS A 425 6.83 -14.10 -22.22
CA CYS A 425 6.36 -14.89 -23.34
C CYS A 425 7.04 -16.26 -23.42
N ASN A 426 6.24 -17.33 -23.47
CA ASN A 426 6.73 -18.72 -23.40
C ASN A 426 7.51 -19.05 -22.11
N ILE A 427 7.29 -18.31 -21.03
CA ILE A 427 7.91 -18.55 -19.73
C ILE A 427 6.89 -19.19 -18.78
N ALA A 428 7.28 -20.26 -18.10
CA ALA A 428 6.44 -20.88 -17.07
C ALA A 428 6.37 -19.96 -15.82
N PRO A 429 5.19 -19.81 -15.18
CA PRO A 429 5.05 -19.00 -13.98
C PRO A 429 5.79 -19.64 -12.80
N THR A 430 6.42 -18.82 -11.97
CA THR A 430 7.08 -19.25 -10.72
C THR A 430 6.11 -19.35 -9.55
N PHE A 431 5.06 -18.54 -9.53
CA PHE A 431 4.06 -18.49 -8.46
C PHE A 431 2.69 -18.96 -8.95
N GLY A 432 2.29 -20.17 -8.56
CA GLY A 432 0.94 -20.72 -8.78
C GLY A 432 0.58 -21.00 -10.24
N ASN A 433 0.07 -22.19 -10.53
CA ASN A 433 -0.40 -22.57 -11.87
C ASN A 433 -1.90 -22.28 -12.09
N LEU A 434 -2.61 -21.80 -11.07
CA LEU A 434 -4.08 -21.58 -11.08
C LEU A 434 -4.88 -22.81 -11.51
N GLY A 435 -4.34 -24.02 -11.33
CA GLY A 435 -4.95 -25.27 -11.80
C GLY A 435 -4.82 -25.52 -13.31
N ILE A 436 -4.11 -24.67 -14.04
CA ILE A 436 -3.86 -24.80 -15.48
C ILE A 436 -2.76 -25.84 -15.71
N THR A 437 -2.93 -26.70 -16.71
CA THR A 437 -1.92 -27.71 -17.08
C THR A 437 -0.86 -27.06 -17.96
N SER A 438 0.42 -27.17 -17.57
CA SER A 438 1.56 -26.58 -18.29
C SER A 438 1.38 -25.09 -18.65
N PRO A 439 1.07 -24.22 -17.66
CA PRO A 439 0.81 -22.82 -17.92
C PRO A 439 2.05 -22.07 -18.39
N LEU A 440 1.81 -20.99 -19.15
CA LEU A 440 2.80 -19.96 -19.44
C LEU A 440 2.28 -18.63 -18.94
N ILE A 441 3.17 -17.68 -18.64
CA ILE A 441 2.77 -16.31 -18.25
C ILE A 441 2.01 -15.67 -19.42
N ILE A 442 2.60 -15.71 -20.62
CA ILE A 442 1.94 -15.45 -21.91
C ILE A 442 2.20 -16.64 -22.83
N ALA A 443 1.13 -17.32 -23.26
CA ALA A 443 1.16 -18.39 -24.25
C ALA A 443 0.66 -17.86 -25.61
N PRO A 444 1.55 -17.70 -26.63
CA PRO A 444 1.14 -17.27 -27.96
C PRO A 444 0.07 -18.17 -28.57
N GLY A 445 -1.04 -17.58 -28.99
CA GLY A 445 -2.15 -18.27 -29.66
C GLY A 445 -3.06 -19.07 -28.72
N ASP A 446 -2.79 -19.07 -27.41
CA ASP A 446 -3.57 -19.80 -26.41
C ASP A 446 -3.79 -18.95 -25.14
N GLN A 447 -4.85 -18.14 -25.15
CA GLN A 447 -5.23 -17.36 -23.97
C GLN A 447 -5.58 -18.23 -22.76
N ALA A 448 -6.07 -19.46 -22.96
CA ALA A 448 -6.52 -20.31 -21.85
C ALA A 448 -5.34 -20.82 -21.02
N SER A 449 -4.21 -21.06 -21.68
CA SER A 449 -2.94 -21.41 -21.03
C SER A 449 -2.13 -20.21 -20.52
N SER A 450 -2.59 -18.97 -20.78
CA SER A 450 -1.93 -17.74 -20.36
C SER A 450 -2.35 -17.30 -18.96
N VAL A 451 -1.43 -17.40 -18.00
CA VAL A 451 -1.70 -17.02 -16.60
C VAL A 451 -1.98 -15.54 -16.44
N LEU A 452 -1.40 -14.68 -17.28
CA LEU A 452 -1.65 -13.24 -17.25
C LEU A 452 -3.16 -12.93 -17.38
N ILE A 453 -3.85 -13.49 -18.37
CA ILE A 453 -5.30 -13.30 -18.56
C ILE A 453 -6.07 -13.83 -17.35
N ASN A 454 -5.70 -15.03 -16.91
CA ASN A 454 -6.38 -15.66 -15.79
C ASN A 454 -6.28 -14.83 -14.50
N ARG A 455 -5.15 -14.15 -14.25
CA ARG A 455 -4.98 -13.25 -13.11
C ARG A 455 -5.73 -11.92 -13.29
N MET A 456 -5.76 -11.38 -14.51
CA MET A 456 -6.53 -10.15 -14.79
C MET A 456 -8.04 -10.35 -14.60
N ASP A 457 -8.55 -11.54 -14.92
CA ASP A 457 -9.98 -11.91 -14.90
C ASP A 457 -10.50 -12.38 -13.54
N ARG A 458 -9.84 -11.99 -12.43
CA ARG A 458 -10.28 -12.33 -11.07
C ARG A 458 -9.85 -11.31 -10.03
N ARG A 459 -10.50 -11.33 -8.87
CA ARG A 459 -10.21 -10.48 -7.71
C ARG A 459 -10.11 -11.27 -6.39
N ASP A 460 -9.77 -12.56 -6.49
CA ASP A 460 -9.36 -13.35 -5.33
C ASP A 460 -7.88 -13.09 -4.99
N ALA A 461 -7.31 -13.84 -4.03
CA ALA A 461 -5.90 -13.73 -3.65
C ALA A 461 -4.89 -13.98 -4.79
N ASN A 462 -5.34 -14.45 -5.96
CA ASN A 462 -4.51 -14.67 -7.15
C ASN A 462 -4.75 -13.61 -8.24
N GLY A 463 -5.66 -12.66 -8.02
CA GLY A 463 -6.00 -11.59 -8.96
C GLY A 463 -4.89 -10.56 -9.14
N MET A 464 -4.90 -9.89 -10.30
CA MET A 464 -3.99 -8.78 -10.62
C MET A 464 -4.79 -7.59 -11.21
N PRO A 465 -4.47 -6.34 -10.83
CA PRO A 465 -3.49 -5.97 -9.78
C PRO A 465 -4.01 -6.32 -8.37
N PRO A 466 -3.10 -6.53 -7.39
CA PRO A 466 -3.48 -6.92 -6.03
C PRO A 466 -3.91 -5.72 -5.16
N LEU A 467 -3.72 -4.50 -5.66
CA LEU A 467 -3.99 -3.25 -4.95
C LEU A 467 -4.86 -2.34 -5.82
N GLY A 468 -5.80 -1.63 -5.19
CA GLY A 468 -6.54 -0.55 -5.83
C GLY A 468 -7.55 -0.99 -6.90
N SER A 469 -7.92 -2.27 -6.89
CA SER A 469 -9.00 -2.79 -7.72
C SER A 469 -9.87 -3.82 -7.01
N LEU A 470 -11.18 -3.63 -7.12
CA LEU A 470 -12.22 -4.51 -6.59
C LEU A 470 -13.06 -5.17 -7.69
N ILE A 471 -12.97 -4.69 -8.94
CA ILE A 471 -13.78 -5.16 -10.08
C ILE A 471 -12.86 -5.65 -11.20
N VAL A 472 -13.30 -6.57 -12.05
CA VAL A 472 -12.53 -6.97 -13.23
C VAL A 472 -12.57 -5.87 -14.31
N ASP A 473 -11.42 -5.59 -14.94
CA ASP A 473 -11.37 -4.76 -16.15
C ASP A 473 -11.74 -5.60 -17.37
N ASP A 474 -13.04 -5.76 -17.62
CA ASP A 474 -13.54 -6.57 -18.74
C ASP A 474 -12.97 -6.12 -20.09
N PHE A 475 -12.80 -4.80 -20.27
CA PHE A 475 -12.22 -4.24 -21.48
C PHE A 475 -10.74 -4.64 -21.62
N GLY A 476 -9.95 -4.45 -20.57
CA GLY A 476 -8.55 -4.83 -20.53
C GLY A 476 -8.34 -6.33 -20.74
N VAL A 477 -9.15 -7.16 -20.10
CA VAL A 477 -9.15 -8.61 -20.30
C VAL A 477 -9.44 -8.95 -21.77
N ALA A 478 -10.48 -8.39 -22.36
CA ALA A 478 -10.84 -8.65 -23.77
C ALA A 478 -9.77 -8.16 -24.77
N LEU A 479 -9.13 -7.02 -24.50
CA LEU A 479 -8.03 -6.49 -25.29
C LEU A 479 -6.85 -7.46 -25.28
N MET A 480 -6.44 -7.90 -24.09
CA MET A 480 -5.31 -8.80 -23.90
C MET A 480 -5.59 -10.20 -24.46
N GLN A 481 -6.82 -10.71 -24.29
CA GLN A 481 -7.30 -11.95 -24.90
C GLN A 481 -7.19 -11.91 -26.44
N SER A 482 -7.68 -10.83 -27.05
CA SER A 482 -7.61 -10.63 -28.50
C SER A 482 -6.18 -10.59 -29.00
N TRP A 483 -5.29 -9.89 -28.28
CA TRP A 483 -3.88 -9.82 -28.62
C TRP A 483 -3.21 -11.19 -28.51
N MET A 484 -3.39 -11.91 -27.40
CA MET A 484 -2.75 -13.21 -27.18
C MET A 484 -3.20 -14.29 -28.15
N ASN A 485 -4.48 -14.34 -28.51
CA ASN A 485 -4.97 -15.26 -29.55
C ASN A 485 -4.39 -14.95 -30.94
N GLY A 486 -4.05 -13.67 -31.20
CA GLY A 486 -3.40 -13.23 -32.43
C GLY A 486 -1.88 -13.45 -32.46
N LEU A 487 -1.25 -13.76 -31.33
CA LEU A 487 0.20 -14.01 -31.27
C LEU A 487 0.55 -15.37 -31.88
N VAL A 488 1.45 -15.37 -32.87
CA VAL A 488 1.98 -16.60 -33.47
C VAL A 488 3.21 -17.10 -32.72
N ASN A 489 4.04 -16.17 -32.24
CA ASN A 489 5.24 -16.42 -31.45
C ASN A 489 5.60 -15.15 -30.64
N CYS A 490 6.76 -15.14 -29.99
CA CYS A 490 7.20 -14.03 -29.13
C CYS A 490 7.99 -12.92 -29.85
N ASN A 491 8.23 -13.05 -31.16
CA ASN A 491 9.01 -12.11 -31.98
C ASN A 491 8.11 -11.19 -32.83
#